data_AF-A0A944GDE2-F1
#
_entry.id   AF-A0A944GDE2-F1
#
_cell.length_a   1.000
_cell.length_b   1.000
_cell.length_c   1.000
_cell.angle_alpha   90.00
_cell.angle_beta   90.00
_cell.angle_gamma   90.00
#
_symmetry.space_group_name_H-M   'P 1'
#
loop_
_entity.id
_entity.type
_entity.pdbx_description
1 polymer ?
#
loop_
_entity_poly.entity_id
_entity_poly.type
_entity_poly.pdbx_seq_one_letter_code
_entity_poly.pdbx_strand_id
1 'polypeptide(L)'
;MGKPSLKSEHHSANRVSAMSVRLAPRKARIVVDMIRGLGVLDALSILRFTNKRGALVIEKLIESALSNIEHSDSSADVDALRVTRAWVNEGPTMRRFMPRAQGRATRIRKRTCHIHIELDSKRGAAHKPADKQ
;
A
#
# COMPACT_ATOMS: atom_id res chain seq x y z
N MET A 1 -17.92 21.95 -26.81
CA MET A 1 -17.99 20.50 -26.53
C MET A 1 -17.52 20.27 -25.11
N GLY A 2 -18.45 20.16 -24.17
CA GLY A 2 -18.18 20.07 -22.74
C GLY A 2 -17.59 18.71 -22.37
N LYS A 3 -16.47 18.71 -21.64
CA LYS A 3 -16.02 17.51 -20.95
C LYS A 3 -17.07 17.15 -19.91
N PRO A 4 -17.59 15.91 -19.85
CA PRO A 4 -18.46 15.51 -18.77
C PRO A 4 -17.65 15.58 -17.46
N SER A 5 -18.13 16.42 -16.54
CA SER A 5 -17.79 16.41 -15.13
C SER A 5 -17.97 14.98 -14.60
N LEU A 6 -16.86 14.27 -14.41
CA LEU A 6 -16.85 13.06 -13.59
C LEU A 6 -17.04 13.55 -12.16
N LYS A 7 -18.28 13.42 -11.67
CA LYS A 7 -18.64 13.64 -10.27
C LYS A 7 -17.64 12.84 -9.41
N SER A 8 -16.69 13.52 -8.80
CA SER A 8 -15.93 12.97 -7.68
C SER A 8 -16.89 12.94 -6.51
N GLU A 9 -17.60 11.83 -6.34
CA GLU A 9 -18.21 11.56 -5.05
C GLU A 9 -17.06 11.42 -4.05
N HIS A 10 -16.79 12.49 -3.31
CA HIS A 10 -15.90 12.50 -2.15
C HIS A 10 -16.56 11.69 -1.03
N HIS A 11 -16.68 10.39 -1.23
CA HIS A 11 -17.14 9.45 -0.24
C HIS A 11 -15.91 8.96 0.53
N SER A 12 -15.64 9.61 1.67
CA SER A 12 -14.89 9.16 2.88
C SER A 12 -13.72 8.16 2.75
N ALA A 13 -13.08 8.04 1.59
CA ALA A 13 -11.94 7.14 1.41
C ALA A 13 -10.68 7.84 1.90
N ASN A 14 -10.16 7.40 3.05
CA ASN A 14 -8.90 7.92 3.56
C ASN A 14 -7.74 7.31 2.78
N ARG A 15 -7.11 8.12 1.93
CA ARG A 15 -5.92 7.74 1.17
C ARG A 15 -4.66 8.13 1.91
N VAL A 16 -3.79 7.16 2.16
CA VAL A 16 -2.42 7.40 2.63
C VAL A 16 -1.42 6.93 1.59
N SER A 17 -0.29 7.62 1.52
CA SER A 17 0.77 7.26 0.58
C SER A 17 2.17 7.46 1.13
N ALA A 18 3.06 6.55 0.77
CA ALA A 18 4.49 6.66 1.04
C ALA A 18 5.24 6.88 -0.27
N MET A 19 5.94 8.01 -0.35
CA MET A 19 6.62 8.46 -1.57
C MET A 19 8.10 8.09 -1.57
N SER A 20 8.61 7.71 -2.75
CA SER A 20 10.05 7.50 -2.99
C SER A 20 10.70 6.48 -2.04
N VAL A 21 9.96 5.43 -1.69
CA VAL A 21 10.46 4.34 -0.84
C VAL A 21 11.59 3.62 -1.59
N ARG A 22 12.74 3.40 -0.91
CA ARG A 22 13.91 2.69 -1.46
C ARG A 22 13.69 1.17 -1.52
N LEU A 23 12.65 0.76 -2.24
CA LEU A 23 12.28 -0.62 -2.47
C LEU A 23 11.91 -0.80 -3.95
N ALA A 24 12.24 -1.97 -4.51
CA ALA A 24 11.84 -2.28 -5.87
C ALA A 24 10.31 -2.48 -5.93
N PRO A 25 9.59 -1.85 -6.88
CA PRO A 25 8.12 -1.91 -6.95
C PRO A 25 7.57 -3.35 -6.91
N ARG A 26 8.23 -4.27 -7.63
CA ARG A 26 7.86 -5.70 -7.65
C ARG A 26 7.81 -6.36 -6.26
N LYS A 27 8.70 -5.96 -5.34
CA LYS A 27 8.77 -6.54 -3.99
C LYS A 27 7.66 -6.00 -3.09
N ALA A 28 7.26 -4.74 -3.29
CA ALA A 28 6.14 -4.13 -2.58
C ALA A 28 4.80 -4.67 -3.09
N ARG A 29 4.64 -4.86 -4.42
CA ARG A 29 3.41 -5.40 -5.02
C ARG A 29 2.99 -6.73 -4.42
N ILE A 30 3.93 -7.68 -4.28
CA ILE A 30 3.67 -8.99 -3.67
C ILE A 30 3.01 -8.84 -2.29
N VAL A 31 3.45 -7.86 -1.49
CA VAL A 31 2.90 -7.65 -0.15
C VAL A 31 1.56 -6.93 -0.19
N VAL A 32 1.44 -5.91 -1.05
CA VAL A 32 0.18 -5.18 -1.25
C VAL A 32 -0.94 -6.09 -1.76
N ASP A 33 -0.61 -7.05 -2.62
CA ASP A 33 -1.58 -8.01 -3.15
C ASP A 33 -2.12 -8.96 -2.06
N MET A 34 -1.34 -9.25 -1.01
CA MET A 34 -1.80 -10.10 0.11
C MET A 34 -2.84 -9.42 1.00
N ILE A 35 -2.74 -8.11 1.18
CA ILE A 35 -3.61 -7.36 2.10
C ILE A 35 -4.82 -6.73 1.42
N ARG A 36 -4.88 -6.76 0.09
CA ARG A 36 -5.95 -6.12 -0.68
C ARG A 36 -7.27 -6.80 -0.37
N GLY A 37 -8.26 -6.01 0.07
CA GLY A 37 -9.57 -6.52 0.40
C GLY A 37 -9.62 -7.27 1.73
N LEU A 38 -8.61 -7.19 2.61
CA LEU A 38 -8.73 -7.71 3.98
C LEU A 38 -9.13 -6.61 4.95
N GLY A 39 -9.70 -7.02 6.09
CA GLY A 39 -9.91 -6.13 7.23
C GLY A 39 -8.57 -5.62 7.77
N VAL A 40 -8.56 -4.43 8.38
CA VAL A 40 -7.31 -3.81 8.84
C VAL A 40 -6.58 -4.67 9.87
N LEU A 41 -7.31 -5.27 10.82
CA LEU A 41 -6.71 -6.14 11.84
C LEU A 41 -6.07 -7.41 11.25
N ASP A 42 -6.74 -8.05 10.30
CA ASP A 42 -6.21 -9.22 9.60
C ASP A 42 -4.98 -8.86 8.77
N ALA A 43 -5.03 -7.71 8.09
CA ALA A 43 -3.90 -7.20 7.32
C ALA A 43 -2.68 -6.93 8.22
N LEU A 44 -2.86 -6.31 9.38
CA LEU A 44 -1.77 -6.07 10.35
C LEU A 44 -1.17 -7.39 10.83
N SER A 45 -2.01 -8.37 11.17
CA SER A 45 -1.58 -9.72 11.56
C SER A 45 -0.71 -10.37 10.47
N ILE A 46 -1.18 -10.37 9.23
CA ILE A 46 -0.44 -10.95 8.09
C ILE A 46 0.88 -10.23 7.86
N LEU A 47 0.88 -8.89 7.93
CA LEU A 47 2.09 -8.09 7.70
C LEU A 47 3.16 -8.36 8.76
N ARG A 48 2.79 -8.49 10.03
CA ARG A 48 3.72 -8.77 11.14
C ARG A 48 4.48 -10.08 10.97
N PHE A 49 3.81 -11.13 10.48
CA PHE A 49 4.44 -12.44 10.28
C PHE A 49 5.03 -12.64 8.88
N THR A 50 4.84 -11.69 7.98
CA THR A 50 5.38 -11.77 6.62
C THR A 50 6.87 -11.42 6.60
N ASN A 51 7.73 -12.40 6.30
CA ASN A 51 9.17 -12.17 6.10
C ASN A 51 9.50 -11.56 4.71
N LYS A 52 9.00 -10.34 4.45
CA LYS A 52 9.30 -9.56 3.25
C LYS A 52 9.61 -8.12 3.64
N ARG A 53 10.65 -7.52 3.06
CA ARG A 53 11.04 -6.12 3.33
C ARG A 53 9.92 -5.09 3.11
N GLY A 54 8.96 -5.40 2.24
CA GLY A 54 7.82 -4.52 1.99
C GLY A 54 6.83 -4.46 3.15
N ALA A 55 6.77 -5.51 3.99
CA ALA A 55 5.80 -5.63 5.06
C ALA A 55 5.97 -4.54 6.10
N LEU A 56 7.18 -4.32 6.61
CA LEU A 56 7.49 -3.26 7.58
C LEU A 56 7.07 -1.86 7.10
N VAL A 57 7.25 -1.57 5.80
CA VAL A 57 6.90 -0.25 5.24
C VAL A 57 5.38 -0.09 5.15
N ILE A 58 4.70 -1.16 4.75
CA ILE A 58 3.24 -1.17 4.55
C ILE A 58 2.51 -1.17 5.90
N GLU A 59 3.01 -1.90 6.89
CA GLU A 59 2.50 -1.89 8.28
C GLU A 59 2.45 -0.47 8.84
N LYS A 60 3.57 0.25 8.80
CA LYS A 60 3.64 1.66 9.22
C LYS A 60 2.68 2.57 8.46
N LEU A 61 2.43 2.27 7.18
CA LEU A 61 1.52 3.06 6.35
C LEU A 61 0.07 2.84 6.79
N ILE A 62 -0.29 1.60 7.15
CA ILE A 62 -1.62 1.27 7.72
C ILE A 62 -1.78 1.90 9.11
N GLU A 63 -0.77 1.83 9.97
CA GLU A 63 -0.79 2.50 11.28
C GLU A 63 -0.99 4.02 11.14
N SER A 64 -0.29 4.64 10.19
CA SER A 64 -0.50 6.06 9.87
C SER A 64 -1.90 6.35 9.34
N ALA A 65 -2.48 5.43 8.55
CA ALA A 65 -3.84 5.58 8.05
C ALA A 65 -4.88 5.48 9.18
N LEU A 66 -4.70 4.57 10.12
CA LEU A 66 -5.53 4.48 11.33
C LEU A 66 -5.46 5.77 12.14
N SER A 67 -4.26 6.28 12.40
CA SER A 67 -4.09 7.55 13.13
C SER A 67 -4.75 8.73 12.41
N ASN A 68 -4.70 8.77 11.08
CA ASN A 68 -5.40 9.80 10.30
C ASN A 68 -6.92 9.69 10.41
N ILE A 69 -7.45 8.47 10.45
CA ILE A 69 -8.89 8.21 10.65
C ILE A 69 -9.31 8.66 12.05
N GLU A 70 -8.61 8.21 13.09
CA GLU A 70 -8.90 8.58 14.48
C GLU A 70 -8.90 10.10 14.70
N HIS A 71 -7.98 10.81 14.03
CA HIS A 71 -7.90 12.26 14.10
C HIS A 71 -9.04 12.96 13.36
N SER A 72 -9.51 12.40 12.25
CA SER A 72 -10.53 13.02 11.39
C SER A 72 -11.95 12.71 11.85
N ASP A 73 -12.21 11.46 12.24
CA ASP A 73 -13.51 10.95 12.67
C ASP A 73 -13.33 10.13 13.96
N SER A 74 -13.54 10.76 15.12
CA SER A 74 -13.31 10.15 16.43
C SER A 74 -14.28 9.00 16.80
N SER A 75 -15.31 8.74 15.96
CA SER A 75 -16.26 7.65 16.13
C SER A 75 -16.05 6.50 15.14
N ALA A 76 -14.93 6.48 14.41
CA ALA A 76 -14.62 5.41 13.48
C ALA A 76 -14.31 4.10 14.21
N ASP A 77 -15.06 3.06 13.89
CA ASP A 77 -14.81 1.70 14.38
C ASP A 77 -13.70 1.03 13.58
N VAL A 78 -12.60 0.67 14.26
CA VAL A 78 -11.41 0.05 13.64
C VAL A 78 -11.73 -1.32 13.05
N ASP A 79 -12.67 -2.06 13.65
CA ASP A 79 -13.04 -3.41 13.21
C ASP A 79 -13.82 -3.39 11.89
N ALA A 80 -14.51 -2.29 11.62
CA ALA A 80 -15.25 -2.07 10.38
C ALA A 80 -14.36 -1.57 9.22
N LEU A 81 -13.10 -1.20 9.47
CA LEU A 81 -12.21 -0.67 8.45
C LEU A 81 -11.61 -1.77 7.58
N ARG A 82 -11.58 -1.52 6.27
CA ARG A 82 -11.05 -2.46 5.27
C ARG A 82 -10.10 -1.77 4.30
N VAL A 83 -9.09 -2.52 3.84
CA VAL A 83 -8.23 -2.09 2.73
C VAL A 83 -8.99 -2.25 1.42
N THR A 84 -9.61 -1.19 0.92
CA THR A 84 -10.42 -1.24 -0.31
C THR A 84 -9.56 -1.23 -1.56
N ARG A 85 -8.58 -0.33 -1.61
CA ARG A 85 -7.67 -0.21 -2.74
C ARG A 85 -6.25 -0.04 -2.25
N ALA A 86 -5.35 -0.80 -2.86
CA ALA A 86 -3.92 -0.67 -2.59
C ALA A 86 -3.15 -0.99 -3.86
N TRP A 87 -2.25 -0.09 -4.25
CA TRP A 87 -1.42 -0.24 -5.46
C TRP A 87 -0.04 0.39 -5.26
N VAL A 88 0.88 -0.03 -6.14
CA VAL A 88 2.28 0.40 -6.11
C VAL A 88 2.72 0.87 -7.49
N ASN A 89 3.14 2.13 -7.52
CA ASN A 89 3.69 2.78 -8.69
C ASN A 89 5.21 2.78 -8.65
N GLU A 90 5.82 2.84 -9.83
CA GLU A 90 7.28 3.00 -9.93
C GLU A 90 7.65 4.46 -9.63
N GLY A 91 8.73 4.64 -8.86
CA GLY A 91 9.30 5.94 -8.55
C GLY A 91 10.61 6.20 -9.31
N PRO A 92 11.28 7.33 -9.04
CA PRO A 92 12.52 7.68 -9.69
C PRO A 92 13.59 6.60 -9.48
N THR A 93 14.26 6.20 -10.56
CA THR A 93 15.37 5.25 -10.50
C THR A 93 16.69 5.99 -10.38
N MET A 94 17.41 5.76 -9.28
CA MET A 94 18.75 6.34 -9.12
C MET A 94 19.73 5.70 -10.09
N ARG A 95 20.50 6.54 -10.78
CA ARG A 95 21.60 6.13 -11.67
C ARG A 95 22.82 5.73 -10.82
N ARG A 96 23.25 4.48 -10.95
CA ARG A 96 24.51 3.94 -10.39
C ARG A 96 25.21 3.13 -11.47
N PHE A 97 26.54 3.17 -11.50
CA PHE A 97 27.35 2.40 -12.44
C PHE A 97 28.29 1.48 -11.66
N MET A 98 28.53 0.28 -12.21
CA MET A 98 29.51 -0.66 -11.69
C MET A 98 30.60 -0.87 -12.73
N PRO A 99 31.88 -0.69 -12.36
CA PRO A 99 32.99 -1.02 -13.25
C PRO A 99 33.01 -2.52 -13.55
N ARG A 100 33.38 -2.87 -14.78
CA ARG A 100 33.49 -4.25 -15.28
C ARG A 100 34.81 -4.41 -16.04
N ALA A 101 35.16 -5.66 -16.34
CA ALA A 101 36.35 -5.99 -17.11
C ALA A 101 36.38 -5.28 -18.48
N GLN A 102 37.59 -5.08 -19.01
CA GLN A 102 37.86 -4.48 -20.32
C GLN A 102 37.33 -3.03 -20.46
N GLY A 103 37.47 -2.21 -19.42
CA GLY A 103 37.06 -0.79 -19.45
C GLY A 103 35.55 -0.56 -19.58
N ARG A 104 34.71 -1.60 -19.41
CA ARG A 104 33.26 -1.50 -19.53
C ARG A 104 32.62 -1.01 -18.23
N ALA A 105 31.52 -0.29 -18.34
CA ALA A 105 30.67 0.08 -17.21
C ALA A 105 29.22 -0.35 -17.46
N THR A 106 28.61 -1.02 -16.48
CA THR A 106 27.20 -1.43 -16.55
C THR A 106 26.35 -0.65 -15.55
N ARG A 107 25.08 -0.42 -15.90
CA ARG A 107 24.17 0.38 -15.07
C ARG A 107 23.47 -0.48 -14.02
N ILE A 108 23.63 -0.14 -12.74
CA ILE A 108 22.81 -0.67 -11.65
C ILE A 108 21.58 0.23 -11.48
N ARG A 109 20.39 -0.35 -11.65
CA ARG A 109 19.12 0.36 -11.42
C ARG A 109 18.70 0.26 -9.96
N LYS A 110 18.89 1.32 -9.19
CA LYS A 110 18.36 1.44 -7.81
C LYS A 110 16.97 2.08 -7.89
N ARG A 111 15.97 1.24 -8.17
CA ARG A 111 14.56 1.65 -8.31
C ARG A 111 13.98 2.04 -6.94
N THR A 112 13.04 2.97 -6.96
CA THR A 112 12.18 3.33 -5.83
C THR A 112 10.72 3.06 -6.19
N CYS A 113 9.82 3.14 -5.23
CA CYS A 113 8.39 3.00 -5.45
C CYS A 113 7.56 4.00 -4.65
N HIS A 114 6.36 4.25 -5.14
CA HIS A 114 5.30 4.96 -4.44
C HIS A 114 4.22 3.95 -4.06
N ILE A 115 3.86 3.91 -2.78
CA ILE A 115 2.86 2.99 -2.25
C ILE A 115 1.63 3.81 -1.88
N HIS A 116 0.46 3.37 -2.32
CA HIS A 116 -0.82 4.00 -2.00
C HIS A 116 -1.75 2.96 -1.39
N ILE A 117 -2.42 3.34 -0.30
CA ILE A 117 -3.41 2.54 0.40
C ILE A 117 -4.62 3.43 0.67
N GLU A 118 -5.81 2.90 0.39
CA GLU A 118 -7.09 3.52 0.71
C GLU A 118 -7.82 2.60 1.69
N LEU A 119 -8.25 3.20 2.81
CA LEU A 119 -9.10 2.55 3.79
C LEU A 119 -10.51 3.12 3.66
N ASP A 120 -11.50 2.24 3.75
CA ASP A 120 -12.91 2.62 3.78
C ASP A 120 -13.68 1.72 4.76
N SER A 121 -14.74 2.29 5.32
CA SER A 121 -15.73 1.59 6.14
C SER A 121 -16.87 1.02 5.28
N LYS A 122 -17.16 1.62 4.12
CA LYS A 122 -18.31 1.25 3.29
C LYS A 122 -17.91 0.41 2.06
N ARG A 123 -18.67 -0.68 1.86
CA ARG A 123 -18.65 -1.65 0.75
C ARG A 123 -17.61 -2.77 0.87
N GLY A 124 -18.09 -3.91 1.39
CA GLY A 124 -17.58 -5.22 1.01
C GLY A 124 -17.93 -6.25 2.06
N ALA A 125 -18.77 -7.21 1.68
CA ALA A 125 -19.29 -8.32 2.49
C ALA A 125 -18.36 -8.84 3.59
N ALA A 126 -18.99 -9.20 4.72
CA ALA A 126 -18.44 -9.91 5.86
C ALA A 126 -17.36 -10.93 5.46
N HIS A 127 -16.16 -10.80 6.04
CA HIS A 127 -15.17 -11.85 5.99
C HIS A 127 -15.65 -12.99 6.88
N LYS A 128 -16.16 -14.07 6.28
CA LYS A 128 -16.41 -15.33 7.00
C LYS A 128 -15.04 -15.97 7.23
N PRO A 129 -14.60 -16.21 8.47
CA PRO A 129 -13.36 -16.94 8.70
C PRO A 129 -13.49 -18.34 8.09
N ALA A 130 -12.43 -18.82 7.45
CA ALA A 130 -12.37 -20.18 6.97
C ALA A 130 -12.46 -21.13 8.18
N ASP A 131 -13.55 -21.91 8.24
CA ASP A 131 -13.65 -23.11 9.05
C ASP A 131 -12.40 -23.96 8.80
N LYS A 132 -11.57 -24.13 9.83
CA LYS A 132 -10.61 -25.23 9.87
C LYS A 132 -11.37 -26.43 10.42
N GLN A 133 -11.62 -27.42 9.56
CA GLN A 133 -11.99 -28.78 9.96
C GLN A 133 -10.87 -29.40 10.83
#